data_AF-A0A2E8TTR7-F1
#
_entry.id   AF-A0A2E8TTR7-F1
#
_cell.length_a   1.000
_cell.length_b   1.000
_cell.length_c   1.000
_cell.angle_alpha   90.00
_cell.angle_beta   90.00
_cell.angle_gamma   90.00
#
_symmetry.space_group_name_H-M   'P 1'
#
loop_
_entity.id
_entity.type
_entity.pdbx_description
1 polymer ?
#
loop_
_entity_poly.entity_id
_entity_poly.type
_entity_poly.pdbx_seq_one_letter_code
_entity_poly.pdbx_strand_id
1 'polypeptide(L)'
;MIRSVLISPIKRYFVTKRMFAEAKNIANTKGKSLMMIGDPCSGNYFQFMSRMFPNSEHGDVTVDLYGCEDCHRMDINDMDAWGSFDDGSFVVMESGTLGFSNDLGAVLREIRRVSGGDFLSAGGNRGLAWELFLYKTYSEDLKYSMDPFDSRRDEYYTGRILGRKGSVREKF
;
A
#
# COMPACT_ATOMS: atom_id res chain seq x y z
N MET A 1 -26.23 -0.20 8.24
CA MET A 1 -25.64 0.68 7.21
C MET A 1 -24.37 1.38 7.71
N ILE A 2 -24.41 2.14 8.82
CA ILE A 2 -23.22 2.81 9.40
C ILE A 2 -22.13 1.80 9.86
N ARG A 3 -22.54 0.65 10.44
CA ARG A 3 -21.59 -0.39 10.88
C ARG A 3 -20.69 -0.91 9.75
N SER A 4 -21.20 -1.11 8.53
CA SER A 4 -20.38 -1.64 7.42
C SER A 4 -19.40 -0.63 6.83
N VAL A 5 -19.66 0.68 6.98
CA VAL A 5 -18.81 1.76 6.46
C VAL A 5 -17.56 1.93 7.32
N LEU A 6 -17.66 1.77 8.65
CA LEU A 6 -16.55 1.93 9.59
C LEU A 6 -15.75 0.64 9.84
N ILE A 7 -16.33 -0.54 9.61
CA ILE A 7 -15.63 -1.82 9.81
C ILE A 7 -14.42 -1.95 8.88
N SER A 8 -14.52 -1.51 7.63
CA SER A 8 -13.42 -1.68 6.69
C SER A 8 -12.19 -0.82 7.03
N PRO A 9 -12.31 0.48 7.33
CA PRO A 9 -11.17 1.29 7.76
C PRO A 9 -10.52 0.75 9.03
N ILE A 10 -11.31 0.33 10.02
CA ILE A 10 -10.79 -0.25 11.28
C ILE A 10 -10.07 -1.58 11.01
N LYS A 11 -10.64 -2.46 10.19
CA LYS A 11 -9.99 -3.72 9.81
C LYS A 11 -8.67 -3.45 9.09
N ARG A 12 -8.67 -2.54 8.11
CA ARG A 12 -7.46 -2.15 7.36
C ARG A 12 -6.40 -1.56 8.30
N TYR A 13 -6.80 -0.74 9.26
CA TYR A 13 -5.90 -0.19 10.29
C TYR A 13 -5.12 -1.31 11.00
N PHE A 14 -5.81 -2.32 11.55
CA PHE A 14 -5.14 -3.42 12.25
C PHE A 14 -4.32 -4.32 11.32
N VAL A 15 -4.78 -4.55 10.09
CA VAL A 15 -4.01 -5.31 9.09
C VAL A 15 -2.72 -4.59 8.74
N THR A 16 -2.79 -3.28 8.50
CA THR A 16 -1.61 -2.44 8.19
C THR A 16 -0.62 -2.48 9.32
N LYS A 17 -1.07 -2.29 10.57
CA LYS A 17 -0.20 -2.33 11.75
C LYS A 17 0.52 -3.65 11.91
N ARG A 18 -0.19 -4.76 11.71
CA ARG A 18 0.40 -6.11 11.79
C ARG A 18 1.41 -6.35 10.66
N MET A 19 1.07 -6.01 9.43
CA MET A 19 1.94 -6.24 8.27
C MET A 19 3.17 -5.35 8.28
N PHE A 20 3.05 -4.10 8.75
CA PHE A 20 4.19 -3.22 8.93
C PHE A 20 5.17 -3.78 9.97
N ALA A 21 4.67 -4.21 11.13
CA ALA A 21 5.52 -4.83 12.16
C ALA A 21 6.24 -6.09 11.63
N GLU A 22 5.55 -6.91 10.85
CA GLU A 22 6.12 -8.09 10.20
C GLU A 22 7.20 -7.70 9.17
N ALA A 23 6.93 -6.73 8.29
CA ALA A 23 7.88 -6.24 7.31
C ALA A 23 9.15 -5.69 7.98
N LYS A 24 9.00 -4.91 9.05
CA LYS A 24 10.11 -4.39 9.87
C LYS A 24 10.93 -5.53 10.49
N ASN A 25 10.28 -6.58 10.98
CA ASN A 25 10.97 -7.75 11.52
C ASN A 25 11.75 -8.51 10.45
N ILE A 26 11.18 -8.68 9.25
CA ILE A 26 11.86 -9.31 8.11
C ILE A 26 13.07 -8.47 7.69
N ALA A 27 12.91 -7.16 7.57
CA ALA A 27 13.98 -6.22 7.21
C ALA A 27 15.17 -6.37 8.16
N ASN A 28 14.92 -6.30 9.47
CA ASN A 28 15.93 -6.49 10.51
C ASN A 28 16.60 -7.88 10.44
N THR A 29 15.81 -8.94 10.27
CA THR A 29 16.32 -10.32 10.24
C THR A 29 17.20 -10.58 9.02
N LYS A 30 16.85 -9.97 7.87
CA LYS A 30 17.55 -10.16 6.60
C LYS A 30 18.64 -9.12 6.35
N GLY A 31 18.77 -8.10 7.21
CA GLY A 31 19.71 -6.99 7.01
C GLY A 31 19.37 -6.13 5.79
N LYS A 32 18.08 -6.01 5.44
CA LYS A 32 17.59 -5.18 4.35
C LYS A 32 16.97 -3.90 4.89
N SER A 33 16.96 -2.83 4.09
CA SER A 33 16.21 -1.62 4.42
C SER A 33 14.70 -1.86 4.28
N LEU A 34 13.88 -1.18 5.08
CA LEU A 34 12.43 -1.19 4.96
C LEU A 34 11.99 -0.04 4.03
N MET A 35 11.31 -0.38 2.94
CA MET A 35 10.62 0.60 2.09
C MET A 35 9.13 0.62 2.41
N MET A 36 8.61 1.77 2.83
CA MET A 36 7.19 1.99 3.07
C MET A 36 6.56 2.71 1.87
N ILE A 37 5.67 2.04 1.13
CA ILE A 37 4.88 2.63 0.05
C ILE A 37 3.48 2.93 0.59
N GLY A 38 3.22 4.19 0.89
CA GLY A 38 2.04 4.55 1.65
C GLY A 38 2.15 5.92 2.25
N ASP A 39 1.10 6.27 2.99
CA ASP A 39 1.02 7.53 3.70
C ASP A 39 1.04 7.25 5.22
N PRO A 40 2.23 7.00 5.81
CA PRO A 40 2.35 6.84 7.26
C PRO A 40 2.08 8.14 8.02
N CYS A 41 2.11 9.28 7.32
CA CYS A 41 1.90 10.64 7.86
C CYS A 41 0.44 11.11 7.86
N SER A 42 -0.51 10.26 7.44
CA SER A 42 -1.97 10.44 7.55
C SER A 42 -2.67 11.25 6.45
N GLY A 43 -2.77 10.65 5.26
CA GLY A 43 -3.62 11.06 4.14
C GLY A 43 -5.12 11.05 4.41
N ASN A 44 -5.59 12.19 4.91
CA ASN A 44 -6.84 12.87 4.58
C ASN A 44 -8.25 12.31 4.86
N TYR A 45 -8.49 11.06 5.31
CA TYR A 45 -9.90 10.67 5.64
C TYR A 45 -10.20 10.48 7.13
N PHE A 46 -9.20 10.15 7.95
CA PHE A 46 -9.35 10.03 9.40
C PHE A 46 -8.12 10.60 10.13
N GLN A 47 -7.69 11.82 9.76
CA GLN A 47 -6.52 12.48 10.34
C GLN A 47 -6.50 12.42 11.88
N PHE A 48 -7.67 12.52 12.53
CA PHE A 48 -7.79 12.39 13.99
C PHE A 48 -7.40 11.00 14.51
N MET A 49 -7.88 9.93 13.90
CA MET A 49 -7.52 8.56 14.31
C MET A 49 -6.06 8.26 13.99
N SER A 50 -5.58 8.63 12.80
CA SER A 50 -4.22 8.34 12.37
C SER A 50 -3.17 9.13 13.17
N ARG A 51 -3.48 10.38 13.60
CA ARG A 51 -2.61 11.16 14.49
C ARG A 51 -2.51 10.59 15.90
N MET A 52 -3.60 10.09 16.46
CA MET A 52 -3.59 9.51 17.82
C MET A 52 -3.16 8.04 17.83
N PHE A 53 -3.36 7.34 16.72
CA PHE A 53 -3.09 5.92 16.56
C PHE A 53 -2.57 5.68 15.13
N PRO A 54 -1.25 5.79 14.88
CA PRO A 54 -0.68 5.47 13.58
C PRO A 54 -0.75 3.96 13.31
N ASN A 55 -1.06 3.59 12.07
CA ASN A 55 -1.11 2.20 11.59
C ASN A 55 0.18 1.72 10.92
N SER A 56 1.09 2.62 10.61
CA SER A 56 2.43 2.34 10.10
C SER A 56 3.35 3.48 10.49
N GLU A 57 4.65 3.23 10.46
CA GLU A 57 5.69 4.25 10.60
C GLU A 57 6.35 4.48 9.23
N HIS A 58 7.32 5.38 9.18
CA HIS A 58 8.24 5.47 8.06
C HIS A 58 9.11 4.21 7.97
N GLY A 59 9.43 3.82 6.73
CA GLY A 59 10.58 2.95 6.48
C GLY A 59 11.88 3.76 6.45
N ASP A 60 13.00 3.08 6.23
CA ASP A 60 14.28 3.75 5.87
C ASP A 60 14.13 4.57 4.58
N VAL A 61 13.25 4.10 3.69
CA VAL A 61 12.72 4.86 2.55
C VAL A 61 11.20 4.86 2.65
N THR A 62 10.55 6.00 2.45
CA THR A 62 9.10 6.10 2.40
C THR A 62 8.68 6.76 1.09
N VAL A 63 7.94 6.03 0.25
CA VAL A 63 7.35 6.47 -1.01
C VAL A 63 5.89 6.85 -0.76
N ASP A 64 5.58 8.14 -0.86
CA ASP A 64 4.26 8.69 -0.57
C ASP A 64 3.80 9.62 -1.70
N LEU A 65 2.53 9.49 -2.10
CA LEU A 65 1.88 10.30 -3.13
C LEU A 65 1.65 11.75 -2.66
N TYR A 66 1.37 11.95 -1.37
CA TYR A 66 1.02 13.25 -0.82
C TYR A 66 2.17 13.88 -0.02
N GLY A 67 3.03 13.05 0.57
CA GLY A 67 4.30 13.43 1.18
C GLY A 67 4.14 14.08 2.55
N CYS A 68 5.09 13.79 3.44
CA CYS A 68 5.42 14.65 4.57
C CYS A 68 6.92 14.98 4.56
N GLU A 69 7.35 15.92 5.41
CA GLU A 69 8.73 16.44 5.42
C GLU A 69 9.79 15.34 5.64
N ASP A 70 9.39 14.21 6.25
CA ASP A 70 10.26 13.07 6.54
C ASP A 70 10.27 11.98 5.44
N CYS A 71 9.51 12.16 4.33
CA CYS A 71 9.39 11.17 3.25
C CYS A 71 10.28 11.45 2.04
N HIS A 72 10.78 10.38 1.42
CA HIS A 72 11.31 10.45 0.06
C HIS A 72 10.15 10.51 -0.94
N ARG A 73 9.80 11.71 -1.39
CA ARG A 73 8.69 11.89 -2.32
C ARG A 73 9.00 11.25 -3.67
N MET A 74 8.20 10.26 -4.05
CA MET A 74 8.26 9.59 -5.34
C MET A 74 6.84 9.21 -5.78
N ASP A 75 6.54 9.40 -7.06
CA ASP A 75 5.34 8.82 -7.68
C ASP A 75 5.60 7.37 -8.04
N ILE A 76 4.77 6.44 -7.56
CA ILE A 76 4.89 5.00 -7.91
C ILE A 76 4.78 4.75 -9.41
N ASN A 77 4.19 5.67 -10.16
CA ASN A 77 4.00 5.57 -11.61
C ASN A 77 5.23 6.04 -12.40
N ASP A 78 6.19 6.70 -11.76
CA ASP A 78 7.44 7.12 -12.38
C ASP A 78 8.43 5.95 -12.42
N MET A 79 8.47 5.25 -13.57
CA MET A 79 9.32 4.07 -13.77
C MET A 79 10.81 4.40 -13.76
N ASP A 80 11.19 5.63 -14.13
CA ASP A 80 12.59 6.04 -14.13
C ASP A 80 13.08 6.27 -12.70
N ALA A 81 12.22 6.82 -11.83
CA ALA A 81 12.53 7.00 -10.41
C ALA A 81 12.78 5.67 -9.67
N TRP A 82 12.14 4.56 -10.07
CA TRP A 82 12.46 3.24 -9.50
C TRP A 82 13.92 2.82 -9.74
N GLY A 83 14.56 3.33 -10.80
CA GLY A 83 15.95 3.05 -11.14
C GLY A 83 16.97 3.54 -10.12
N SER A 84 16.59 4.43 -9.18
CA SER A 84 17.49 4.86 -8.10
C SER A 84 17.61 3.85 -6.96
N PHE A 85 16.82 2.77 -6.96
CA PHE A 85 16.85 1.74 -5.93
C PHE A 85 17.54 0.48 -6.41
N ASP A 86 18.43 -0.05 -5.58
CA ASP A 86 19.18 -1.27 -5.87
C ASP A 86 18.29 -2.53 -5.81
N ASP A 87 18.59 -3.50 -6.66
CA ASP A 87 17.93 -4.81 -6.68
C ASP A 87 18.08 -5.53 -5.33
N GLY A 88 16.97 -6.10 -4.84
CA GLY A 88 16.97 -6.95 -3.64
C GLY A 88 17.35 -6.25 -2.33
N SER A 89 17.51 -4.93 -2.32
CA SER A 89 17.98 -4.16 -1.16
C SER A 89 16.90 -3.90 -0.11
N PHE A 90 15.62 -4.08 -0.46
CA PHE A 90 14.49 -3.73 0.41
C PHE A 90 13.64 -4.92 0.87
N VAL A 91 12.97 -4.73 1.99
CA VAL A 91 11.66 -5.32 2.25
C VAL A 91 10.63 -4.24 2.00
N VAL A 92 9.61 -4.53 1.19
CA VAL A 92 8.61 -3.54 0.80
C VAL A 92 7.33 -3.78 1.60
N MET A 93 6.83 -2.73 2.25
CA MET A 93 5.51 -2.69 2.88
C MET A 93 4.64 -1.67 2.16
N GLU A 94 3.41 -2.05 1.82
CA GLU A 94 2.46 -1.19 1.11
C GLU A 94 1.14 -1.04 1.88
N SER A 95 0.55 0.15 1.83
CA SER A 95 -0.71 0.45 2.53
C SER A 95 -1.77 1.15 1.66
N GLY A 96 -2.06 0.62 0.47
CA GLY A 96 -3.14 1.05 -0.43
C GLY A 96 -2.77 2.08 -1.50
N THR A 97 -1.53 2.55 -1.55
CA THR A 97 -1.00 3.46 -2.58
C THR A 97 -0.99 2.82 -3.97
N LEU A 98 -0.84 1.50 -4.10
CA LEU A 98 -0.94 0.82 -5.39
C LEU A 98 -2.33 0.89 -6.01
N GLY A 99 -3.35 1.28 -5.24
CA GLY A 99 -4.67 1.62 -5.76
C GLY A 99 -4.66 2.75 -6.80
N PHE A 100 -3.61 3.58 -6.83
CA PHE A 100 -3.43 4.69 -7.76
C PHE A 100 -2.59 4.35 -9.00
N SER A 101 -2.15 3.10 -9.15
CA SER A 101 -1.27 2.72 -10.24
C SER A 101 -1.90 2.90 -11.63
N ASN A 102 -1.12 3.42 -12.59
CA ASN A 102 -1.45 3.50 -14.01
C ASN A 102 -1.21 2.16 -14.72
N ASP A 103 -0.14 1.46 -14.35
CA ASP A 103 0.24 0.13 -14.82
C ASP A 103 0.69 -0.71 -13.61
N LEU A 104 -0.27 -1.42 -13.01
CA LEU A 104 -0.02 -2.21 -11.81
C LEU A 104 1.03 -3.29 -12.04
N GLY A 105 1.05 -3.88 -13.23
CA GLY A 105 2.04 -4.91 -13.58
C GLY A 105 3.45 -4.34 -13.63
N ALA A 106 3.65 -3.14 -14.18
CA ALA A 106 4.95 -2.47 -14.19
C ALA A 106 5.42 -2.14 -12.77
N VAL A 107 4.56 -1.55 -11.95
CA VAL A 107 4.91 -1.22 -10.55
C VAL A 107 5.25 -2.48 -9.75
N LEU A 108 4.50 -3.58 -9.93
CA LEU A 108 4.80 -4.84 -9.25
C LEU A 108 6.13 -5.46 -9.69
N ARG A 109 6.53 -5.31 -10.96
CA ARG A 109 7.85 -5.75 -11.43
C ARG A 109 8.97 -5.01 -10.71
N GLU A 110 8.84 -3.69 -10.57
CA GLU A 110 9.82 -2.88 -9.84
C GLU A 110 9.84 -3.22 -8.34
N ILE A 111 8.67 -3.36 -7.71
CA ILE A 111 8.58 -3.82 -6.32
C ILE A 111 9.26 -5.19 -6.14
N ARG A 112 9.02 -6.14 -7.06
CA ARG A 112 9.68 -7.45 -7.01
C ARG A 112 11.19 -7.33 -7.16
N ARG A 113 11.66 -6.48 -8.07
CA ARG A 113 13.09 -6.23 -8.31
C ARG A 113 13.76 -5.67 -7.05
N VAL A 114 13.27 -4.55 -6.52
CA VAL A 114 13.90 -3.88 -5.36
C VAL A 114 13.74 -4.70 -4.08
N SER A 115 12.65 -5.47 -3.95
CA SER A 115 12.44 -6.31 -2.76
C SER A 115 13.17 -7.65 -2.81
N GLY A 116 13.55 -8.11 -3.99
CA GLY A 116 13.99 -9.50 -4.20
C GLY A 116 12.92 -10.52 -3.81
N GLY A 117 11.64 -10.12 -3.84
CA GLY A 117 10.49 -10.94 -3.48
C GLY A 117 9.98 -10.78 -2.03
N ASP A 118 10.57 -9.90 -1.21
CA ASP A 118 10.07 -9.61 0.14
C ASP A 118 9.05 -8.46 0.15
N PHE A 119 7.78 -8.78 -0.12
CA PHE A 119 6.71 -7.79 -0.29
C PHE A 119 5.45 -8.12 0.52
N LEU A 120 5.00 -7.16 1.31
CA LEU A 120 3.75 -7.20 2.05
C LEU A 120 2.88 -5.99 1.67
N SER A 121 1.59 -6.22 1.50
CA SER A 121 0.61 -5.17 1.22
C SER A 121 -0.59 -5.33 2.15
N ALA A 122 -0.95 -4.28 2.87
CA ALA A 122 -2.20 -4.23 3.63
C ALA A 122 -3.43 -4.03 2.75
N GLY A 123 -3.21 -3.61 1.49
CA GLY A 123 -4.26 -3.33 0.53
C GLY A 123 -5.10 -2.10 0.88
N GLY A 124 -6.22 -1.98 0.17
CA GLY A 124 -7.11 -0.82 0.24
C GLY A 124 -8.29 -1.02 1.19
N ASN A 125 -9.08 0.05 1.34
CA ASN A 125 -10.40 -0.06 1.95
C ASN A 125 -11.31 -0.94 1.07
N ARG A 126 -12.21 -1.67 1.71
CA ARG A 126 -13.11 -2.69 1.13
C ARG A 126 -14.57 -2.38 1.46
N GLY A 127 -15.47 -2.99 0.68
CA GLY A 127 -16.90 -3.00 0.97
C GLY A 127 -17.72 -2.20 -0.03
N LEU A 128 -18.99 -2.57 -0.17
CA LEU A 128 -19.85 -2.13 -1.27
C LEU A 128 -19.96 -0.59 -1.38
N ALA A 129 -20.13 0.11 -0.26
CA ALA A 129 -20.23 1.56 -0.24
C ALA A 129 -18.92 2.24 -0.66
N TRP A 130 -17.78 1.70 -0.22
CA TRP A 130 -16.47 2.18 -0.63
C TRP A 130 -16.24 1.95 -2.12
N GLU A 131 -16.44 0.72 -2.59
CA GLU A 131 -16.17 0.30 -3.96
C GLU A 131 -17.07 0.98 -5.00
N LEU A 132 -18.29 1.40 -4.63
CA LEU A 132 -19.21 2.09 -5.54
C LEU A 132 -19.10 3.61 -5.49
N PHE A 133 -18.94 4.20 -4.30
CA PHE A 133 -19.22 5.63 -4.11
C PHE A 133 -18.15 6.38 -3.32
N LEU A 134 -17.76 5.90 -2.13
CA LEU A 134 -16.92 6.69 -1.21
C LEU A 134 -15.47 6.87 -1.69
N TYR A 135 -14.98 6.00 -2.57
CA TYR A 135 -13.63 6.17 -3.09
C TYR A 135 -13.46 7.48 -3.87
N LYS A 136 -14.51 7.95 -4.56
CA LYS A 136 -14.49 9.21 -5.33
C LYS A 136 -14.41 10.44 -4.44
N THR A 137 -15.00 10.38 -3.25
CA THR A 137 -14.89 11.47 -2.26
C THR A 137 -13.52 11.47 -1.58
N TYR A 138 -12.75 10.39 -1.72
CA TYR A 138 -11.37 10.30 -1.25
C TYR A 138 -10.38 10.78 -2.33
N SER A 139 -10.48 10.27 -3.55
CA SER A 139 -9.74 10.76 -4.71
C SER A 139 -10.36 10.26 -6.02
N GLU A 140 -10.37 11.11 -7.04
CA GLU A 140 -10.82 10.73 -8.40
C GLU A 140 -9.80 9.84 -9.13
N ASP A 141 -8.52 9.90 -8.73
CA ASP A 141 -7.43 9.14 -9.35
C ASP A 141 -7.29 7.72 -8.79
N LEU A 142 -8.04 7.39 -7.72
CA LEU A 142 -8.01 6.06 -7.12
C LEU A 142 -8.75 5.05 -8.01
N LYS A 143 -8.04 4.05 -8.51
CA LYS A 143 -8.56 3.07 -9.49
C LYS A 143 -8.89 1.72 -8.89
N TYR A 144 -8.09 1.27 -7.93
CA TYR A 144 -8.22 -0.08 -7.37
C TYR A 144 -8.41 -0.07 -5.86
N SER A 145 -9.08 -1.12 -5.39
CA SER A 145 -9.06 -1.55 -4.00
C SER A 145 -8.41 -2.93 -3.97
N MET A 146 -7.18 -2.99 -3.45
CA MET A 146 -6.38 -4.21 -3.39
C MET A 146 -6.69 -5.03 -2.15
N ASP A 147 -6.58 -6.35 -2.26
CA ASP A 147 -6.59 -7.25 -1.11
C ASP A 147 -5.25 -7.22 -0.36
N PRO A 148 -5.24 -7.58 0.94
CA PRO A 148 -4.00 -7.85 1.64
C PRO A 148 -3.22 -8.96 0.93
N PHE A 149 -1.89 -8.84 0.92
CA PHE A 149 -1.00 -9.74 0.19
C PHE A 149 0.30 -9.95 0.95
N ASP A 150 0.80 -11.18 0.93
CA ASP A 150 2.11 -11.57 1.45
C ASP A 150 2.80 -12.45 0.41
N SER A 151 3.84 -11.94 -0.25
CA SER A 151 4.55 -12.64 -1.35
C SER A 151 5.16 -13.98 -0.95
N ARG A 152 5.29 -14.26 0.35
CA ARG A 152 5.78 -15.55 0.87
C ARG A 152 4.71 -16.64 0.83
N ARG A 153 3.44 -16.26 0.66
CA ARG A 153 2.25 -17.13 0.76
C ARG A 153 1.36 -17.02 -0.47
N ASP A 154 1.35 -15.85 -1.09
CA ASP A 154 0.45 -15.50 -2.18
C ASP A 154 1.25 -15.33 -3.49
N GLU A 155 0.78 -15.96 -4.56
CA GLU A 155 1.40 -15.83 -5.89
C GLU A 155 0.81 -14.66 -6.71
N TYR A 156 -0.39 -14.21 -6.37
CA TYR A 156 -1.14 -13.23 -7.14
C TYR A 156 -1.57 -12.06 -6.27
N TYR A 157 -1.21 -10.86 -6.72
CA TYR A 157 -1.72 -9.62 -6.17
C TYR A 157 -3.12 -9.35 -6.73
N THR A 158 -4.13 -9.37 -5.87
CA THR A 158 -5.53 -9.35 -6.28
C THR A 158 -6.29 -8.16 -5.73
N GLY A 159 -7.40 -7.82 -6.37
CA GLY A 159 -8.19 -6.67 -5.97
C GLY A 159 -9.46 -6.50 -6.79
N ARG A 160 -10.05 -5.32 -6.67
CA ARG A 160 -11.22 -4.89 -7.45
C ARG A 160 -10.94 -3.54 -8.10
N ILE A 161 -11.41 -3.41 -9.33
CA ILE A 161 -11.48 -2.12 -10.00
C ILE A 161 -12.69 -1.37 -9.43
N LEU A 162 -12.44 -0.17 -8.91
CA LEU A 162 -13.45 0.66 -8.26
C LEU A 162 -14.55 1.08 -9.26
N GLY A 163 -15.76 1.30 -8.73
CA GLY A 163 -16.99 1.38 -9.52
C GLY A 163 -17.53 0.02 -9.98
N ARG A 164 -17.07 -1.09 -9.37
CA ARG A 164 -17.38 -2.48 -9.76
C ARG A 164 -17.10 -2.79 -11.23
N LYS A 165 -16.02 -2.22 -11.78
CA LYS A 165 -15.63 -2.42 -13.18
C LYS A 165 -14.94 -3.77 -13.45
N GLY A 166 -14.68 -4.57 -12.41
CA GLY A 166 -14.11 -5.91 -12.53
C GLY A 166 -13.22 -6.28 -11.34
N SER A 167 -12.58 -7.44 -11.45
CA SER A 167 -11.47 -7.85 -10.58
C SER A 167 -10.13 -7.51 -11.23
N VAL A 168 -9.10 -7.29 -10.41
CA VAL A 168 -7.70 -7.24 -10.86
C VAL A 168 -6.96 -8.43 -10.27
N ARG A 169 -6.04 -9.00 -11.05
CA ARG A 169 -5.20 -10.12 -10.66
C ARG A 169 -3.91 -10.03 -11.44
N GLU A 170 -2.84 -9.68 -10.76
CA GLU A 170 -1.48 -9.64 -11.31
C GLU A 170 -0.64 -10.71 -10.65
N LYS A 171 0.24 -11.36 -11.41
CA LYS A 171 1.21 -12.30 -10.84
C LYS A 171 2.32 -11.48 -10.20
N PHE A 172 2.72 -11.86 -8.98
CA PHE A 172 3.89 -11.28 -8.35
C PHE A 172 5.17 -11.99 -8.81
#